data_AF-A0A819AQJ6-F1
#
_entry.id   AF-A0A819AQJ6-F1
#
_cell.length_a   1.000
_cell.length_b   1.000
_cell.length_c   1.000
_cell.angle_alpha   90.00
_cell.angle_beta   90.00
_cell.angle_gamma   90.00
#
_symmetry.space_group_name_H-M   'P 1'
#
loop_
_entity.id
_entity.type
_entity.pdbx_description
1 polymer ?
#
loop_
_entity_poly.entity_id
_entity_poly.type
_entity_poly.pdbx_seq_one_letter_code
_entity_poly.pdbx_strand_id
1 'polypeptide(L)'
;MKLDQLISDIKLIARKRKQEPNEIDWDGDIRRKIPELVAYIFALWRLKNVDHYFEAEDLDNRNNYLLLPHATQVIAIFRIFGIGNKKEQLKNNLVEIGTSERKSITLGVTACILVLLGFDVCCACYIVNI
;
A
#
# COMPACT_ATOMS: atom_id res chain seq x y z
N MET A 1 11.67 15.38 -11.49
CA MET A 1 11.78 14.45 -12.64
C MET A 1 11.68 12.94 -12.31
N LYS A 2 11.59 12.48 -11.05
CA LYS A 2 11.38 11.03 -10.73
C LYS A 2 9.96 10.67 -10.28
N LEU A 3 9.20 11.64 -9.76
CA LEU A 3 7.87 11.40 -9.19
C LEU A 3 6.80 11.18 -10.26
N ASP A 4 6.80 12.01 -11.31
CA ASP A 4 5.81 11.95 -12.39
C ASP A 4 5.89 10.65 -13.18
N GLN A 5 7.11 10.14 -13.41
CA GLN A 5 7.33 8.84 -14.03
C GLN A 5 6.72 7.73 -13.17
N LEU A 6 7.00 7.74 -11.86
CA LEU A 6 6.47 6.74 -10.93
C LEU A 6 4.93 6.75 -10.89
N ILE A 7 4.32 7.94 -10.91
CA ILE A 7 2.86 8.09 -10.99
C ILE A 7 2.32 7.54 -12.32
N SER A 8 3.01 7.81 -13.43
CA SER A 8 2.64 7.28 -14.74
C SER A 8 2.69 5.74 -14.76
N ASP A 9 3.75 5.16 -14.20
CA ASP A 9 3.94 3.71 -14.14
C ASP A 9 2.85 3.05 -13.26
N ILE A 10 2.52 3.65 -12.11
CA ILE A 10 1.40 3.19 -11.26
C ILE A 10 0.08 3.14 -12.04
N LYS A 11 -0.24 4.21 -12.78
CA LYS A 11 -1.45 4.28 -13.59
C LYS A 11 -1.46 3.23 -14.69
N LEU A 12 -0.30 2.99 -15.32
CA LEU A 12 -0.13 1.99 -16.37
C LEU A 12 -0.31 0.57 -15.86
N ILE A 13 0.25 0.24 -14.69
CA ILE A 13 0.16 -1.08 -14.06
C ILE A 13 -1.29 -1.35 -13.61
N ALA A 14 -1.90 -0.37 -12.94
CA ALA A 14 -3.23 -0.51 -12.38
C ALA A 14 -4.28 -0.81 -13.44
N ARG A 15 -4.19 -0.17 -14.62
CA ARG A 15 -5.21 -0.20 -15.71
C ARG A 15 -6.62 -0.15 -15.14
N LYS A 16 -7.18 1.06 -14.97
CA LYS A 16 -8.54 1.26 -14.44
C LYS A 16 -9.53 0.25 -15.04
N ARG A 17 -9.95 -0.72 -14.22
CA ARG A 17 -11.12 -1.56 -14.46
C ARG A 17 -12.27 -0.98 -13.64
N LYS A 18 -13.51 -1.27 -14.03
CA LYS A 18 -14.67 -0.97 -13.19
C LYS A 18 -14.96 -2.22 -12.38
N GLN A 19 -15.02 -2.08 -11.05
CA GLN A 19 -15.41 -3.17 -10.17
C GLN A 19 -16.91 -3.03 -9.89
N GLU A 20 -17.68 -4.09 -10.13
CA GLU A 20 -19.10 -4.13 -9.80
C GLU A 20 -19.30 -4.96 -8.52
N PRO A 21 -20.21 -4.57 -7.59
CA PRO A 21 -20.37 -5.26 -6.31
C PRO A 21 -20.67 -6.77 -6.41
N ASN A 22 -21.37 -7.18 -7.46
CA ASN A 22 -21.81 -8.56 -7.67
C ASN A 22 -20.87 -9.36 -8.61
N GLU A 23 -19.89 -8.70 -9.22
CA GLU A 23 -18.99 -9.31 -10.18
C GLU A 23 -17.60 -8.67 -10.01
N ILE A 24 -16.96 -9.01 -8.90
CA ILE A 24 -15.60 -8.58 -8.62
C ILE A 24 -14.65 -9.31 -9.56
N ASP A 25 -13.96 -8.54 -10.38
CA ASP A 25 -12.89 -9.04 -11.22
C ASP A 25 -11.62 -9.21 -10.36
N TRP A 26 -11.32 -10.47 -10.03
CA TRP A 26 -10.17 -10.86 -9.23
C TRP A 26 -9.48 -12.09 -9.81
N ASP A 27 -8.78 -11.88 -10.92
CA ASP A 27 -8.02 -12.90 -11.63
C ASP A 27 -6.53 -12.98 -11.21
N GLY A 28 -5.80 -13.93 -11.79
CA GLY A 28 -4.36 -14.07 -11.56
C GLY A 28 -3.51 -12.90 -12.07
N ASP A 29 -3.98 -12.16 -13.08
CA ASP A 29 -3.28 -10.99 -13.62
C ASP A 29 -3.31 -9.83 -12.63
N ILE A 30 -4.47 -9.57 -12.02
CA ILE A 30 -4.64 -8.57 -10.95
C ILE A 30 -3.73 -8.93 -9.77
N ARG A 31 -3.76 -10.19 -9.31
CA ARG A 31 -2.92 -10.62 -8.17
C ARG A 31 -1.42 -10.42 -8.42
N ARG A 32 -0.96 -10.68 -9.64
CA ARG A 32 0.45 -10.50 -10.02
C ARG A 32 0.90 -9.05 -10.00
N LYS A 33 -0.01 -8.09 -10.22
CA LYS A 33 0.27 -6.65 -10.16
C LYS A 33 0.37 -6.11 -8.75
N ILE A 34 -0.22 -6.77 -7.75
CA ILE A 34 -0.25 -6.27 -6.37
C ILE A 34 1.17 -6.03 -5.80
N PRO A 35 2.14 -6.98 -5.88
CA PRO A 35 3.49 -6.72 -5.40
C PRO A 35 4.17 -5.53 -6.07
N GLU A 36 3.94 -5.35 -7.38
CA GLU A 36 4.45 -4.19 -8.12
C GLU A 36 3.82 -2.90 -7.58
N LEU A 37 2.49 -2.83 -7.52
CA LEU A 37 1.78 -1.65 -7.01
C LEU A 37 2.20 -1.29 -5.57
N VAL A 38 2.39 -2.29 -4.69
CA VAL A 38 2.92 -2.08 -3.34
C VAL A 38 4.30 -1.43 -3.38
N ALA A 39 5.22 -1.95 -4.21
CA ALA A 39 6.56 -1.40 -4.33
C ALA A 39 6.56 0.04 -4.87
N TYR A 40 5.78 0.30 -5.93
CA TYR A 40 5.67 1.65 -6.50
C TYR A 40 5.04 2.65 -5.53
N ILE A 41 3.99 2.26 -4.80
CA ILE A 41 3.34 3.15 -3.81
C ILE A 41 4.31 3.45 -2.65
N PHE A 42 5.04 2.44 -2.15
CA PHE A 42 6.03 2.68 -1.11
C PHE A 42 7.21 3.52 -1.60
N ALA A 43 7.66 3.34 -2.84
CA ALA A 43 8.66 4.20 -3.45
C ALA A 43 8.16 5.65 -3.56
N LEU A 44 6.89 5.85 -3.94
CA LEU A 44 6.27 7.17 -4.02
C LEU A 44 6.19 7.82 -2.63
N TRP A 45 5.73 7.06 -1.63
CA TRP A 45 5.64 7.52 -0.25
C TRP A 45 7.02 7.91 0.29
N ARG A 46 8.04 7.09 0.10
CA ARG A 46 9.43 7.40 0.49
C ARG A 46 9.94 8.67 -0.19
N LEU A 47 9.80 8.77 -1.51
CA LEU A 47 10.28 9.94 -2.27
C LEU A 47 9.58 11.23 -1.88
N LYS A 48 8.29 11.18 -1.53
CA LYS A 48 7.56 12.35 -1.03
C LYS A 48 7.96 12.82 0.36
N ASN A 49 8.67 12.00 1.13
CA ASN A 49 9.08 12.31 2.50
C ASN A 49 10.61 12.36 2.65
N VAL A 50 11.35 12.35 1.53
CA VAL A 50 12.82 12.28 1.55
C VAL A 50 13.47 13.60 1.95
N ASP A 51 12.75 14.72 1.89
CA ASP A 51 13.28 16.03 2.25
C ASP A 51 13.75 16.05 3.71
N HIS A 52 13.01 15.38 4.61
CA HIS A 52 13.40 15.18 6.01
C HIS A 52 14.74 14.44 6.19
N TYR A 53 15.13 13.60 5.22
CA TYR A 53 16.43 12.92 5.24
C TYR A 53 17.58 13.87 4.85
N PHE A 54 17.35 14.76 3.90
CA PHE A 54 18.37 15.72 3.45
C PHE A 54 18.52 16.91 4.41
N GLU A 55 17.45 17.27 5.12
CA GLU A 55 17.42 18.36 6.11
C GLU A 55 17.97 17.95 7.48
N ALA A 56 18.17 16.66 7.74
CA ALA A 56 18.74 16.19 9.00
C ALA A 56 20.25 16.56 9.10
N GLU A 57 20.55 17.50 10.00
CA GLU A 57 21.92 17.97 10.29
C GLU A 57 22.79 16.88 10.93
N ASP A 58 22.18 15.97 11.70
CA ASP A 58 22.86 14.88 12.39
C ASP A 58 23.00 13.64 11.48
N LEU A 59 24.26 13.33 11.11
CA LEU A 59 24.62 12.21 10.25
C LEU A 59 24.26 10.84 10.87
N ASP A 60 24.29 10.71 12.19
CA ASP A 60 24.00 9.44 12.88
C ASP A 60 22.49 9.13 12.91
N ASN A 61 21.65 10.16 12.83
CA ASN A 61 20.20 10.04 12.86
C ASN A 61 19.52 10.13 11.48
N ARG A 62 20.26 10.43 10.40
CA ARG A 62 19.71 10.56 9.04
C ARG A 62 18.85 9.37 8.62
N ASN A 63 19.31 8.14 8.86
CA ASN A 63 18.58 6.94 8.47
C ASN A 63 17.21 6.79 9.17
N ASN A 64 16.99 7.45 10.31
CA ASN A 64 15.69 7.45 10.99
C ASN A 64 14.61 8.25 10.24
N TYR A 65 15.02 9.16 9.36
CA TYR A 65 14.12 9.96 8.51
C TYR A 65 13.80 9.25 7.19
N LEU A 66 14.49 8.15 6.86
CA LEU A 66 14.20 7.33 5.71
C LEU A 66 13.01 6.41 5.99
N LEU A 67 11.84 6.84 5.51
CA LEU A 67 10.62 6.05 5.60
C LEU A 67 10.73 4.80 4.70
N LEU A 68 10.90 3.65 5.33
CA LEU A 68 10.88 2.33 4.70
C LEU A 68 9.69 1.52 5.23
N PRO A 69 9.02 0.73 4.38
CA PRO A 69 7.97 -0.16 4.85
C PRO A 69 8.57 -1.27 5.72
N HIS A 70 7.92 -1.57 6.84
CA HIS A 70 8.26 -2.74 7.63
C HIS A 70 7.79 -4.01 6.92
N ALA A 71 8.52 -5.12 7.03
CA ALA A 71 8.14 -6.40 6.41
C ALA A 71 6.72 -6.85 6.83
N THR A 72 6.35 -6.65 8.11
CA THR A 72 4.99 -6.94 8.61
C THR A 72 3.93 -6.17 7.82
N GLN A 73 4.18 -4.91 7.43
CA GLN A 73 3.22 -4.11 6.68
C GLN A 73 2.99 -4.68 5.28
N VAL A 74 4.07 -5.06 4.59
CA VAL A 74 4.01 -5.68 3.26
C VAL A 74 3.26 -7.01 3.30
N ILE A 75 3.61 -7.87 4.27
CA ILE A 75 2.95 -9.17 4.46
C ILE A 75 1.46 -8.96 4.79
N ALA A 76 1.13 -8.01 5.65
CA ALA A 76 -0.24 -7.69 6.00
C ALA A 76 -1.05 -7.26 4.77
N ILE A 77 -0.50 -6.40 3.91
CA ILE A 77 -1.14 -6.00 2.64
C ILE A 77 -1.41 -7.25 1.78
N PHE A 78 -0.42 -8.12 1.59
CA PHE A 78 -0.61 -9.36 0.82
C PHE A 78 -1.68 -10.28 1.40
N ARG A 79 -1.74 -10.41 2.73
CA ARG A 79 -2.76 -11.20 3.41
C ARG A 79 -4.16 -10.60 3.27
N ILE A 80 -4.30 -9.27 3.31
CA ILE A 80 -5.59 -8.59 3.04
C ILE A 80 -6.05 -8.92 1.61
N PHE A 81 -5.17 -8.84 0.62
CA PHE A 81 -5.48 -9.22 -0.77
C PHE A 81 -5.59 -10.73 -1.01
N GLY A 82 -5.41 -11.56 0.02
CA GLY A 82 -5.51 -13.02 -0.09
C GLY A 82 -4.37 -13.68 -0.86
N ILE A 83 -3.26 -12.98 -1.09
CA ILE A 83 -2.10 -13.50 -1.83
C ILE A 83 -1.34 -14.51 -0.96
N GLY A 84 -0.91 -15.63 -1.57
CA GLY A 84 -0.21 -16.70 -0.86
C GLY A 84 -1.11 -17.54 0.07
N ASN A 85 -2.43 -17.46 -0.11
CA ASN A 85 -3.40 -18.37 0.52
C ASN A 85 -3.81 -19.47 -0.48
N LYS A 86 -4.20 -20.66 -0.02
CA LYS A 86 -4.58 -21.79 -0.90
C LYS A 86 -5.61 -21.45 -2.00
N LYS A 87 -6.54 -20.54 -1.71
CA LYS A 87 -7.61 -20.14 -2.64
C LYS A 87 -7.30 -18.85 -3.40
N GLU A 88 -6.33 -18.06 -2.95
CA GLU A 88 -5.96 -16.75 -3.52
C GLU A 88 -7.13 -15.82 -3.89
N GLN A 89 -8.18 -15.80 -3.06
CA GLN A 89 -9.40 -15.02 -3.30
C GLN A 89 -9.38 -13.72 -2.49
N LEU A 90 -9.86 -12.63 -3.12
CA LEU A 90 -10.21 -11.41 -2.40
C LEU A 90 -11.47 -11.68 -1.57
N LYS A 91 -11.31 -11.70 -0.25
CA LYS A 91 -12.38 -11.95 0.73
C LYS A 91 -12.25 -10.95 1.86
N ASN A 92 -13.16 -11.06 2.82
CA ASN A 92 -13.14 -10.36 4.10
C ASN A 92 -12.00 -10.90 4.99
N ASN A 93 -10.76 -10.78 4.51
CA ASN A 93 -9.56 -11.19 5.22
C ASN A 93 -9.29 -10.18 6.34
N LEU A 94 -9.03 -10.69 7.54
CA LEU A 94 -8.65 -9.89 8.71
C LEU A 94 -7.16 -10.09 8.99
N VAL A 95 -6.47 -8.98 9.28
CA VAL A 95 -5.07 -9.02 9.73
C VAL A 95 -4.95 -8.24 11.03
N GLU A 96 -4.31 -8.86 12.01
CA GLU A 96 -3.87 -8.21 13.23
C GLU A 96 -2.40 -7.81 13.08
N ILE A 97 -2.13 -6.55 13.35
CA ILE A 97 -0.79 -5.96 13.35
C ILE A 97 -0.52 -5.49 14.78
N GLY A 98 0.70 -5.59 15.30
CA GLY A 98 1.04 -5.15 16.66
C GLY A 98 0.89 -3.64 16.85
N THR A 99 0.73 -3.18 18.09
CA THR A 99 0.88 -1.75 18.43
C THR A 99 2.29 -1.27 18.05
N SER A 100 2.42 -0.01 17.64
CA SER A 100 3.65 0.65 17.13
C SER A 100 4.12 0.29 15.71
N GLU A 101 3.55 -0.71 15.04
CA GLU A 101 3.92 -1.08 13.66
C GLU A 101 3.31 -0.18 12.56
N ARG A 102 2.82 1.01 12.94
CA ARG A 102 2.23 2.02 12.03
C ARG A 102 1.15 1.45 11.09
N LYS A 103 0.14 0.78 11.67
CA LYS A 103 -0.97 0.12 10.95
C LYS A 103 -1.69 1.01 9.94
N SER A 104 -1.71 2.32 10.18
CA SER A 104 -2.29 3.32 9.26
C SER A 104 -1.63 3.31 7.88
N ILE A 105 -0.34 2.98 7.79
CA ILE A 105 0.38 2.85 6.52
C ILE A 105 -0.16 1.65 5.73
N THR A 106 -0.31 0.48 6.37
CA THR A 106 -0.91 -0.71 5.76
C THR A 106 -2.32 -0.40 5.23
N LEU A 107 -3.14 0.29 6.04
CA LEU A 107 -4.49 0.68 5.63
C LEU A 107 -4.46 1.63 4.43
N GLY A 108 -3.63 2.67 4.47
CA GLY A 108 -3.50 3.65 3.39
C GLY A 108 -3.03 3.03 2.07
N VAL A 109 -2.01 2.16 2.11
CA VAL A 109 -1.51 1.49 0.91
C VAL A 109 -2.54 0.52 0.35
N THR A 110 -3.19 -0.27 1.20
CA THR A 110 -4.29 -1.16 0.79
C THR A 110 -5.42 -0.38 0.11
N ALA A 111 -5.83 0.75 0.70
CA ALA A 111 -6.88 1.60 0.15
C ALA A 111 -6.48 2.20 -1.21
N CYS A 112 -5.25 2.70 -1.34
CA CYS A 112 -4.73 3.19 -2.62
C CYS A 112 -4.78 2.13 -3.71
N ILE A 113 -4.37 0.89 -3.42
CA ILE A 113 -4.39 -0.20 -4.39
C ILE A 113 -5.82 -0.56 -4.79
N LEU A 114 -6.75 -0.67 -3.84
CA LEU A 114 -8.17 -0.93 -4.13
C LEU A 114 -8.76 0.16 -5.03
N VAL A 115 -8.52 1.44 -4.74
CA VAL A 115 -8.98 2.55 -5.61
C VAL A 115 -8.36 2.46 -7.01
N LEU A 116 -7.07 2.13 -7.11
CA LEU A 116 -6.38 1.97 -8.40
C LEU A 116 -6.97 0.83 -9.24
N LEU A 117 -7.46 -0.22 -8.58
CA LEU A 117 -8.12 -1.37 -9.22
C LEU A 117 -9.61 -1.12 -9.53
N GLY A 118 -10.14 0.05 -9.18
CA GLY A 118 -11.50 0.46 -9.51
C GLY A 118 -12.56 0.21 -8.45
N PHE A 119 -12.15 -0.12 -7.22
CA PHE A 119 -13.08 -0.24 -6.09
C PHE A 119 -13.43 1.13 -5.51
N ASP A 120 -14.63 1.24 -4.97
CA ASP A 120 -14.99 2.31 -4.03
C ASP A 120 -14.56 1.90 -2.61
N VAL A 121 -13.84 2.78 -1.91
CA VAL A 121 -13.14 2.44 -0.66
C VAL A 121 -13.48 3.43 0.43
N CYS A 122 -14.04 2.91 1.53
CA CYS A 122 -14.26 3.66 2.77
C CYS A 122 -13.30 3.17 3.86
N CYS A 123 -12.48 4.06 4.40
CA CYS A 123 -11.62 3.76 5.55
C CYS A 123 -12.28 4.25 6.84
N ALA A 124 -12.61 3.32 7.75
CA ALA A 124 -13.09 3.65 9.08
C ALA A 124 -11.92 3.61 10.08
N CYS A 125 -11.63 4.74 10.70
CA CYS A 125 -10.62 4.88 11.74
C CYS A 125 -11.27 5.43 13.00
N TYR A 126 -11.06 4.78 14.14
CA TYR A 126 -11.38 5.38 15.44
C TYR A 126 -10.14 6.11 15.95
N ILE A 127 -10.30 7.38 16.31
CA ILE A 127 -9.28 8.15 17.01
C ILE A 127 -9.71 8.15 18.47
N VAL A 128 -8.87 7.62 19.35
CA VAL A 128 -9.04 7.83 20.79
C VAL A 128 -8.37 9.16 21.10
N ASN A 129 -9.17 10.19 21.42
CA ASN A 129 -8.64 11.37 22.09
C ASN A 129 -8.27 10.91 23.51
N ILE A 130 -6.97 10.76 23.76
CA ILE A 130 -6.40 10.58 25.10
C ILE A 130 -5.98 11.95 25.60
#